data_AF-A0A978SNW0-F1
#
_entry.id   AF-A0A978SNW0-F1
#
_cell.length_a   1.000
_cell.length_b   1.000
_cell.length_c   1.000
_cell.angle_alpha   90.00
_cell.angle_beta   90.00
_cell.angle_gamma   90.00
#
_symmetry.space_group_name_H-M   'P 1'
#
loop_
_entity.id
_entity.type
_entity.pdbx_description
1 polymer ?
#
loop_
_entity_poly.entity_id
_entity_poly.type
_entity_poly.pdbx_seq_one_letter_code
_entity_poly.pdbx_strand_id
1 'polypeptide(L)' 'MTQIKPSVTPSVTEPKAGFNHYSERLNGRAAMIGFIFVVAIEYLTGKGLLEWLGLF' A
#
# COMPACT_ATOMS: atom_id res chain seq x y z
N MET A 1 7.29 10.47 -43.64
CA MET A 1 6.70 9.25 -43.07
C MET A 1 5.74 9.67 -41.98
N THR A 2 4.43 9.52 -42.19
CA THR A 2 3.38 9.94 -41.26
C THR A 2 3.30 8.96 -40.09
N GLN A 3 3.48 9.45 -38.86
CA GLN A 3 3.36 8.64 -37.64
C GLN A 3 1.90 8.31 -37.36
N ILE A 4 1.51 7.06 -37.58
CA ILE A 4 0.18 6.53 -37.28
C ILE A 4 0.14 6.22 -35.78
N LYS A 5 -0.03 7.23 -34.93
CA LYS A 5 -0.23 7.02 -33.49
C LYS A 5 -1.74 6.91 -33.24
N PRO A 6 -2.25 5.80 -32.65
CA PRO A 6 -3.66 5.67 -32.32
C PRO A 6 -4.09 6.81 -31.40
N SER A 7 -5.14 7.54 -31.79
CA SER A 7 -5.63 8.72 -31.06
C SER A 7 -6.45 8.38 -29.81
N VAL A 8 -6.75 7.10 -29.58
CA VAL A 8 -7.60 6.66 -28.46
C VAL A 8 -6.97 5.44 -27.81
N THR A 9 -6.51 5.59 -26.57
CA THR A 9 -6.17 4.48 -25.71
C THR A 9 -7.50 3.90 -25.21
N PRO A 10 -7.83 2.62 -25.47
CA PRO A 10 -9.02 2.03 -24.88
C PRO A 10 -8.88 2.09 -23.36
N SER A 11 -9.81 2.76 -22.69
CA SER A 11 -9.87 2.77 -21.22
C SER A 11 -10.28 1.38 -20.77
N VAL A 12 -9.29 0.53 -20.54
CA VAL A 12 -9.49 -0.75 -19.86
C VAL A 12 -10.04 -0.38 -18.48
N THR A 13 -11.32 -0.65 -18.24
CA THR A 13 -11.92 -0.50 -16.91
C THR A 13 -11.20 -1.47 -15.99
N GLU A 14 -10.20 -0.98 -15.27
CA GLU A 14 -9.51 -1.79 -14.27
C GLU A 14 -10.53 -2.29 -13.26
N PRO A 15 -10.58 -3.60 -13.00
CA PRO A 15 -11.51 -4.14 -12.02
C PRO A 15 -11.21 -3.51 -10.65
N LYS A 16 -12.15 -2.72 -10.13
CA LYS A 16 -12.04 -2.02 -8.84
C LYS A 16 -11.97 -2.96 -7.64
N ALA A 17 -12.28 -4.24 -7.82
CA ALA A 17 -12.24 -5.27 -6.79
C ALA A 17 -11.02 -6.19 -6.99
N GLY A 18 -10.30 -6.47 -5.90
CA GLY A 18 -9.12 -7.33 -5.90
C GLY A 18 -7.80 -6.57 -5.94
N PHE A 19 -6.76 -7.21 -6.49
CA PHE A 19 -5.44 -6.63 -6.70
C PHE A 19 -5.48 -5.71 -7.91
N ASN A 20 -5.78 -4.44 -7.67
CA ASN A 20 -5.62 -3.38 -8.67
C ASN A 20 -4.69 -2.30 -8.12
N HIS A 21 -4.19 -1.47 -9.03
CA HIS A 21 -3.18 -0.46 -8.73
C HIS A 21 -3.64 0.55 -7.68
N TYR A 22 -4.94 0.85 -7.61
CA TYR A 22 -5.51 1.72 -6.57
C TYR A 22 -5.45 1.06 -5.19
N SER A 23 -5.91 -0.18 -5.07
CA SER A 23 -5.88 -0.96 -3.82
C SER A 23 -4.45 -1.17 -3.32
N GLU A 24 -3.51 -1.49 -4.20
CA GLU A 24 -2.10 -1.66 -3.87
C GLU A 24 -1.50 -0.36 -3.30
N ARG A 25 -1.77 0.78 -3.96
CA ARG A 25 -1.28 2.08 -3.50
C ARG A 25 -1.91 2.51 -2.17
N LEU A 26 -3.19 2.22 -1.97
CA LEU A 26 -3.88 2.51 -0.71
C LEU A 26 -3.33 1.64 0.44
N ASN A 27 -3.22 0.33 0.22
CA ASN A 27 -2.68 -0.60 1.20
C ASN A 27 -1.21 -0.31 1.51
N GLY A 28 -0.41 0.05 0.52
CA GLY A 28 0.99 0.45 0.72
C GLY A 28 1.13 1.68 1.61
N ARG A 29 0.28 2.70 1.42
CA ARG A 29 0.27 3.88 2.30
C ARG A 29 -0.14 3.54 3.72
N ALA A 30 -1.18 2.72 3.87
CA ALA A 30 -1.62 2.25 5.19
C ALA A 30 -0.50 1.48 5.90
N ALA A 31 0.26 0.64 5.18
CA ALA A 31 1.40 -0.08 5.72
C ALA A 31 2.54 0.85 6.16
N MET A 32 2.88 1.88 5.38
CA MET A 32 3.90 2.87 5.77
C MET A 32 3.52 3.60 7.06
N ILE A 33 2.25 4.02 7.18
CA ILE A 33 1.71 4.67 8.37
C ILE A 33 1.75 3.71 9.56
N GLY A 34 1.26 2.48 9.37
CA GLY A 34 1.27 1.45 10.41
C GLY A 34 2.68 1.17 10.93
N PHE A 35 3.67 1.05 10.05
CA PHE A 35 5.06 0.82 10.44
C PHE A 35 5.62 1.95 11.31
N ILE A 36 5.36 3.21 10.96
CA ILE A 36 5.78 4.36 11.79
C ILE A 36 5.12 4.31 13.17
N PHE A 37 3.82 3.99 13.24
CA PHE A 37 3.12 3.85 14.51
C PHE A 37 3.70 2.73 15.37
N VAL A 38 4.03 1.58 14.77
CA VAL A 38 4.66 0.46 15.49
C VAL A 38 5.97 0.91 16.14
N VAL A 39 6.84 1.58 15.37
CA VAL A 39 8.12 2.09 15.89
C VAL A 39 7.91 3.13 17.00
N ALA A 40 6.95 4.05 16.82
CA ALA A 40 6.65 5.07 17.81
C ALA A 40 6.12 4.46 19.12
N ILE A 41 5.24 3.47 19.03
CA ILE A 41 4.69 2.76 20.19
C ILE A 41 5.78 1.96 20.92
N GLU A 42 6.64 1.27 20.17
CA GLU A 42 7.78 0.53 20.72
C GLU A 42 8.72 1.47 21.49
N TYR A 43 9.01 2.64 20.92
CA TYR A 43 9.83 3.65 21.58
C TYR A 43 9.19 4.19 22.87
N LEU A 44 7.88 4.47 22.84
CA LEU A 44 7.16 5.02 23.99
C LEU A 44 6.94 4.01 25.12
N THR A 45 6.69 2.75 24.78
CA THR A 45 6.39 1.70 25.76
C THR A 45 7.61 0.91 26.19
N GLY A 46 8.71 0.99 25.44
CA GLY A 46 9.90 0.17 25.65
C GLY A 46 9.66 -1.32 25.43
N LYS A 47 8.51 -1.69 24.86
CA LYS A 47 8.10 -3.07 24.60
C LYS A 47 7.96 -3.30 23.10
N GLY A 48 8.55 -4.39 22.61
CA GLY A 48 8.50 -4.73 21.19
C GLY A 48 7.10 -5.11 20.74
N LEU A 49 6.79 -4.94 19.45
CA LEU A 49 5.51 -5.37 18.86
C LEU A 49 5.19 -6.85 19.16
N LEU A 50 6.22 -7.70 19.15
CA LEU A 50 6.06 -9.14 19.36
C LEU A 50 5.78 -9.50 20.84
N GLU A 51 6.24 -8.68 21.80
CA GLU A 51 5.82 -8.79 23.20
C GLU A 51 4.35 -8.42 23.37
N TRP A 52 3.87 -7.42 22.62
CA TRP A 52 2.44 -7.07 22.60
C TRP A 52 1.58 -8.18 22.01
N LEU A 53 2.12 -8.95 21.07
CA LEU A 53 1.47 -10.13 20.52
C LEU A 53 1.51 -11.35 21.47
N GLY A 54 2.20 -11.24 22.62
CA GLY A 54 2.34 -12.33 23.60
C GLY A 54 3.23 -13.48 23.13
N LEU A 55 4.13 -13.22 22.20
CA LEU A 55 5.04 -14.23 21.66
C LEU A 55 6.31 -14.42 22.50
N PHE A 56 6.54 -13.55 23.49
CA PHE A 56 7.62 -13.64 24.48
C PHE A 56 7.15 -13.15 25.85
#